data_AF-A0A943QM75-F1
#
_entry.id   AF-A0A943QM75-F1
#
_cell.length_a   1.000
_cell.length_b   1.000
_cell.length_c   1.000
_cell.angle_alpha   90.00
_cell.angle_beta   90.00
_cell.angle_gamma   90.00
#
_symmetry.space_group_name_H-M   'P 1'
#
loop_
_entity.id
_entity.type
_entity.pdbx_description
1 polymer ?
#
loop_
_entity_poly.entity_id
_entity_poly.type
_entity_poly.pdbx_seq_one_letter_code
_entity_poly.pdbx_strand_id
1 'polypeptide(L)'
;MKTINLKEHNKKYIEISKKAAEGIYPSKKVAKIGSIAGLGIGGILVIGGIYGLTQGAIFGTGTIIVGVVTGISNIINLKRIESK
;
A
#
# COMPACT_ATOMS: atom_id res chain seq x y z
N MET A 1 -9.42 -1.72 32.23
CA MET A 1 -9.93 -1.81 30.84
C MET A 1 -10.69 -0.53 30.53
N LYS A 2 -10.39 0.18 29.43
CA LYS A 2 -11.24 1.30 29.00
C LYS A 2 -12.53 0.73 28.40
N THR A 3 -13.68 1.15 28.91
CA THR A 3 -14.99 0.77 28.36
C THR A 3 -15.14 1.44 26.99
N ILE A 4 -15.14 0.66 25.91
CA ILE A 4 -15.29 1.18 24.55
C ILE A 4 -16.78 1.47 24.30
N ASN A 5 -17.10 2.70 23.92
CA ASN A 5 -18.45 3.03 23.45
C ASN A 5 -18.63 2.51 22.02
N LEU A 6 -19.33 1.37 21.89
CA LEU A 6 -19.55 0.70 20.61
C LEU A 6 -20.28 1.56 19.58
N LYS A 7 -21.22 2.42 20.01
CA LYS A 7 -21.98 3.30 19.09
C LYS A 7 -21.07 4.34 18.45
N GLU A 8 -20.23 4.98 19.26
CA GLU A 8 -19.28 5.99 18.79
C GLU A 8 -18.19 5.38 17.90
N HIS A 9 -17.68 4.21 18.31
CA HIS A 9 -16.71 3.45 17.52
C HIS A 9 -17.27 3.13 16.13
N ASN A 10 -18.46 2.54 16.05
CA ASN A 10 -19.07 2.16 14.76
C ASN A 10 -19.34 3.37 13.88
N LYS A 11 -19.84 4.47 14.44
CA LYS A 11 -20.09 5.72 13.70
C LYS A 11 -18.81 6.24 13.04
N LYS A 12 -17.69 6.24 13.77
CA LYS A 12 -16.39 6.69 13.27
C LYS A 12 -15.94 5.88 12.04
N TYR A 13 -16.00 4.55 12.09
CA TYR A 13 -15.54 3.72 10.97
C TYR A 13 -16.48 3.80 9.77
N ILE A 14 -17.79 3.90 9.97
CA ILE A 14 -18.74 4.17 8.88
C ILE A 14 -18.41 5.48 8.17
N GLU A 15 -18.10 6.54 8.92
CA GLU A 15 -17.73 7.84 8.34
C GLU A 15 -16.42 7.76 7.53
N ILE A 16 -15.41 7.05 8.05
CA ILE A 16 -14.15 6.82 7.34
C ILE A 16 -14.40 6.05 6.03
N SER A 17 -15.20 4.98 6.08
CA SER A 17 -15.55 4.20 4.89
C SER A 17 -16.29 5.03 3.85
N LYS A 18 -17.22 5.91 4.26
CA LYS A 18 -17.90 6.84 3.34
C LYS A 18 -16.91 7.81 2.68
N LYS A 19 -16.04 8.45 3.46
CA LYS A 19 -14.99 9.34 2.93
C LYS A 19 -14.02 8.60 2.01
N ALA A 20 -13.74 7.32 2.27
CA ALA A 20 -12.92 6.49 1.40
C ALA A 20 -13.63 6.16 0.08
N ALA A 21 -14.92 5.85 0.13
CA ALA A 21 -15.75 5.63 -1.05
C ALA A 21 -15.83 6.90 -1.94
N GLU A 22 -15.91 8.07 -1.31
CA GLU A 22 -15.89 9.38 -1.99
C GLU A 22 -14.47 9.77 -2.48
N GLY A 23 -13.43 9.04 -2.09
CA GLY A 23 -12.04 9.32 -2.45
C GLY A 23 -11.42 10.51 -1.70
N ILE A 24 -12.01 10.92 -0.57
CA ILE A 24 -11.58 12.01 0.30
C ILE A 24 -10.65 11.50 1.41
N TYR A 25 -10.73 10.20 1.73
CA TYR A 25 -9.90 9.53 2.73
C TYR A 25 -9.12 8.33 2.14
N PRO A 26 -7.83 8.15 2.50
CA PRO A 26 -6.97 9.11 3.20
C PRO A 26 -6.75 10.36 2.35
N SER A 27 -6.21 11.43 2.95
CA SER A 27 -5.90 12.65 2.19
C SER A 27 -4.92 12.37 1.05
N LYS A 28 -4.98 13.13 -0.05
CA LYS A 28 -4.07 12.97 -1.20
C LYS A 28 -2.60 12.95 -0.78
N LYS A 29 -2.22 13.79 0.19
CA LYS A 29 -0.85 13.85 0.74
C LYS A 29 -0.45 12.53 1.40
N VAL A 30 -1.31 11.97 2.24
CA VAL A 30 -1.05 10.69 2.92
C VAL A 30 -1.01 9.54 1.91
N ALA A 31 -1.95 9.51 0.96
CA ALA A 31 -1.97 8.51 -0.11
C ALA A 31 -0.71 8.57 -1.00
N LYS A 32 -0.22 9.77 -1.31
CA LYS A 32 1.03 9.97 -2.07
C LYS A 32 2.25 9.45 -1.31
N ILE A 33 2.39 9.81 -0.04
CA ILE A 33 3.48 9.30 0.82
C ILE A 33 3.44 7.77 0.90
N GLY A 34 2.26 7.20 1.14
CA GLY A 34 2.07 5.74 1.19
C GLY A 34 2.48 5.06 -0.12
N SER A 35 2.14 5.66 -1.26
CA SER A 35 2.49 5.11 -2.58
C SER A 35 4.00 5.20 -2.86
N ILE A 36 4.67 6.28 -2.46
CA ILE A 36 6.13 6.40 -2.55
C ILE A 36 6.83 5.35 -1.66
N ALA A 37 6.35 5.16 -0.43
CA ALA A 37 6.86 4.11 0.44
C ALA A 37 6.66 2.71 -0.17
N GLY A 38 5.48 2.45 -0.75
CA GLY A 38 5.18 1.21 -1.46
C GLY A 38 6.10 0.96 -2.66
N LEU A 39 6.46 2.01 -3.41
CA LEU A 39 7.47 1.92 -4.47
C LEU A 39 8.84 1.50 -3.93
N GLY A 40 9.27 2.10 -2.82
CA GLY A 40 10.53 1.74 -2.16
C GLY A 40 10.56 0.27 -1.72
N ILE A 41 9.48 -0.21 -1.11
CA ILE A 41 9.31 -1.63 -0.74
C ILE A 41 9.37 -2.52 -1.97
N GLY A 42 8.67 -2.14 -3.06
CA GLY A 42 8.71 -2.87 -4.33
C GLY A 42 10.14 -3.01 -4.87
N GLY A 43 10.92 -1.93 -4.85
CA GLY A 43 12.33 -1.94 -5.25
C GLY A 43 13.19 -2.87 -4.39
N ILE A 44 13.05 -2.83 -3.07
CA ILE A 44 13.78 -3.71 -2.14
C ILE A 44 13.45 -5.18 -2.41
N LEU A 45 12.18 -5.51 -2.66
CA LEU A 45 11.75 -6.86 -2.98
C LEU A 45 12.35 -7.35 -4.30
N VAL A 46 12.37 -6.51 -5.34
CA VAL A 46 13.01 -6.88 -6.62
C VAL A 46 14.50 -7.15 -6.42
N ILE A 47 15.22 -6.27 -5.73
CA ILE A 47 16.66 -6.43 -5.46
C ILE A 47 16.91 -7.70 -4.63
N GLY A 48 16.15 -7.90 -3.55
CA GLY A 48 16.27 -9.08 -2.69
C GLY A 48 15.92 -10.38 -3.41
N GLY A 49 14.96 -10.36 -4.33
CA GLY A 49 14.61 -11.51 -5.16
C GLY A 49 15.69 -11.84 -6.18
N ILE A 50 16.30 -10.84 -6.83
CA ILE A 50 17.47 -11.02 -7.71
C ILE A 50 18.62 -11.64 -6.92
N TYR A 51 18.92 -11.10 -5.72
CA TYR A 51 19.94 -11.66 -4.84
C TYR A 51 19.62 -13.11 -4.45
N GLY A 52 18.37 -13.42 -4.12
CA GLY A 52 17.95 -14.80 -3.83
C GLY A 52 18.20 -15.74 -5.01
N LEU A 53 17.89 -15.31 -6.24
CA LEU A 53 18.16 -16.10 -7.45
C LEU A 53 19.65 -16.32 -7.70
N THR A 54 20.52 -15.33 -7.46
CA THR A 54 21.98 -15.53 -7.61
C THR A 54 22.55 -16.52 -6.59
N GLN A 55 21.86 -16.75 -5.48
CA GLN A 55 22.19 -17.79 -4.49
C GLN A 55 21.47 -19.13 -4.75
N GLY A 56 20.76 -19.28 -5.86
CA GLY A 56 20.00 -20.50 -6.20
C GLY A 56 18.72 -20.70 -5.38
N ALA A 57 18.24 -19.68 -4.69
CA ALA A 57 17.05 -19.77 -3.86
C ALA A 57 15.75 -19.62 -4.67
N ILE A 58 14.91 -20.66 -4.64
CA ILE A 58 13.65 -20.74 -5.39
C ILE A 58 12.67 -19.61 -5.02
N PHE A 59 12.73 -19.10 -3.78
CA PHE A 59 11.86 -17.99 -3.36
C PHE A 59 12.15 -16.68 -4.12
N GLY A 60 13.33 -16.55 -4.75
CA GLY A 60 13.74 -15.34 -5.46
C GLY A 60 12.75 -14.92 -6.56
N THR A 61 12.23 -15.88 -7.33
CA THR A 61 11.21 -15.61 -8.37
C THR A 61 9.93 -15.04 -7.76
N GLY A 62 9.45 -15.62 -6.66
CA GLY A 62 8.26 -15.13 -5.96
C GLY A 62 8.44 -13.71 -5.44
N THR A 63 9.60 -13.42 -4.83
CA THR A 63 9.92 -12.08 -4.31
C THR A 63 9.97 -11.03 -5.43
N ILE A 64 10.54 -11.36 -6.60
CA ILE A 64 10.56 -10.46 -7.75
C ILE A 64 9.13 -10.15 -8.21
N ILE A 65 8.28 -11.18 -8.37
CA ILE A 65 6.89 -11.00 -8.81
C ILE A 65 6.15 -10.06 -7.86
N VAL A 66 6.25 -10.30 -6.55
CA VAL A 66 5.61 -9.44 -5.54
C VAL A 66 6.17 -8.02 -5.59
N GLY A 67 7.49 -7.86 -5.74
CA GLY A 67 8.12 -6.55 -5.87
C GLY A 67 7.64 -5.75 -7.08
N VAL A 68 7.56 -6.41 -8.24
CA VAL A 68 7.06 -5.80 -9.49
C VAL A 68 5.58 -5.40 -9.36
N VAL A 69 4.73 -6.30 -8.88
CA VAL A 69 3.29 -6.02 -8.69
C VAL A 69 3.10 -4.87 -7.69
N THR A 70 3.85 -4.87 -6.59
CA THR A 70 3.85 -3.78 -5.61
C THR A 70 4.25 -2.45 -6.26
N GLY A 71 5.32 -2.44 -7.06
CA GLY A 71 5.75 -1.25 -7.78
C GLY A 71 4.69 -0.73 -8.75
N ILE A 72 4.18 -1.58 -9.63
CA ILE A 72 3.18 -1.20 -10.65
C ILE A 72 1.91 -0.65 -9.98
N SER A 73 1.40 -1.32 -8.94
CA SER A 73 0.19 -0.88 -8.23
C SER A 73 0.35 0.52 -7.62
N ASN A 74 1.53 0.83 -7.05
CA ASN A 74 1.79 2.13 -6.45
C ASN A 74 2.04 3.23 -7.49
N ILE A 75 2.62 2.91 -8.65
CA ILE A 75 2.71 3.84 -9.79
C ILE A 75 1.30 4.21 -10.29
N ILE A 76 0.41 3.22 -10.43
CA ILE A 76 -0.97 3.45 -10.84
C ILE A 76 -1.69 4.33 -9.81
N ASN A 77 -1.49 4.07 -8.51
CA ASN A 77 -2.05 4.90 -7.45
C ASN A 77 -1.56 6.36 -7.51
N LEU A 78 -0.25 6.58 -7.71
CA LEU A 78 0.30 7.93 -7.86
C LEU A 78 -0.32 8.68 -9.05
N LYS A 79 -0.42 8.02 -10.22
CA LYS A 79 -1.07 8.61 -11.41
C LYS A 79 -2.53 8.95 -11.14
N ARG A 80 -3.27 8.08 -10.44
CA ARG A 80 -4.67 8.33 -10.05
C ARG A 80 -4.81 9.51 -9.09
N ILE A 81 -3.89 9.66 -8.14
CA ILE A 81 -3.90 10.75 -7.16
C ILE A 81 -3.58 12.09 -7.82
N GLU A 82 -2.66 12.11 -8.80
CA GLU A 82 -2.28 13.33 -9.53
C GLU A 82 -3.33 13.75 -10.56
N SER A 83 -4.09 12.81 -11.11
CA SER A 83 -5.20 13.08 -12.04
C SER A 83 -6.49 13.57 -11.38
N LYS A 84 -6.61 13.46 -10.05
CA LYS A 84 -7.76 13.94 -9.27
C LYS A 84 -7.42 15.22 -8.55
#